data_AF-A0A850CSS2-F1
#
_entry.id   AF-A0A850CSS2-F1
#
_cell.length_a   1.000
_cell.length_b   1.000
_cell.length_c   1.000
_cell.angle_alpha   90.00
_cell.angle_beta   90.00
_cell.angle_gamma   90.00
#
_symmetry.space_group_name_H-M   'P 1'
#
loop_
_entity.id
_entity.type
_entity.pdbx_description
1 polymer ?
#
loop_
_entity_poly.entity_id
_entity_poly.type
_entity_poly.pdbx_seq_one_letter_code
_entity_poly.pdbx_strand_id
1 'polypeptide(L)'
;MSNIYYDPEKFGLRTVGEAEFSSGDYQFDTTVVWQDTETGAVYFADDAGCSCPSPFEFMGRADITRIERMQDLIDHLEERKRESYYYERDSAGIDAECADLILAAGKAKS
;
A
#
# COMPACT_ATOMS: atom_id res chain seq x y z
N MET A 1 14.89 -4.10 -14.83
CA MET A 1 15.02 -3.93 -13.36
C MET A 1 13.93 -4.77 -12.69
N SER A 2 14.03 -5.02 -11.39
CA SER A 2 12.94 -5.61 -10.60
C SER A 2 12.13 -4.47 -10.00
N ASN A 3 10.80 -4.61 -9.94
CA ASN A 3 9.92 -3.63 -9.28
C ASN A 3 9.31 -4.28 -8.03
N ILE A 4 9.33 -3.61 -6.89
CA ILE A 4 8.85 -4.15 -5.61
C ILE A 4 7.34 -4.46 -5.59
N TYR A 5 6.56 -3.79 -6.45
CA TYR A 5 5.14 -4.01 -6.63
C TYR A 5 4.85 -5.27 -7.47
N TYR A 6 5.53 -5.43 -8.62
CA TYR A 6 5.29 -6.55 -9.54
C TYR A 6 6.10 -7.82 -9.23
N ASP A 7 7.26 -7.68 -8.60
CA ASP A 7 8.21 -8.76 -8.28
C ASP A 7 8.61 -8.78 -6.78
N PRO A 8 7.66 -8.70 -5.82
CA PRO A 8 7.98 -8.58 -4.39
C PRO A 8 8.88 -9.73 -3.88
N GLU A 9 8.79 -10.92 -4.48
CA GLU A 9 9.61 -12.07 -4.12
C GLU A 9 11.10 -11.86 -4.39
N LYS A 10 11.48 -11.04 -5.38
CA LYS A 10 12.88 -10.66 -5.64
C LYS A 10 13.45 -9.76 -4.54
N PHE A 11 12.59 -9.18 -3.71
CA PHE A 11 12.93 -8.40 -2.53
C PHE A 11 12.72 -9.20 -1.23
N GLY A 12 12.42 -10.50 -1.28
CA GLY A 12 12.13 -11.31 -0.09
C GLY A 12 10.81 -10.93 0.59
N LEU A 13 9.86 -10.39 -0.18
CA LEU A 13 8.56 -9.94 0.28
C LEU A 13 7.44 -10.75 -0.39
N ARG A 14 6.23 -10.68 0.19
CA ARG A 14 4.97 -11.04 -0.45
C ARG A 14 3.96 -9.91 -0.27
N THR A 15 3.15 -9.61 -1.27
CA THR A 15 2.05 -8.66 -1.14
C THR A 15 0.98 -9.22 -0.19
N VAL A 16 0.52 -8.38 0.74
CA VAL A 16 -0.57 -8.67 1.69
C VAL A 16 -1.88 -8.08 1.18
N GLY A 17 -1.83 -6.89 0.57
CA GLY A 17 -2.94 -6.20 -0.05
C GLY A 17 -2.56 -4.76 -0.43
N GLU A 18 -3.51 -4.04 -1.01
CA GLU A 18 -3.40 -2.65 -1.43
C GLU A 18 -4.76 -1.93 -1.25
N ALA A 19 -4.75 -0.59 -1.31
CA ALA A 19 -5.95 0.25 -1.29
C ALA A 19 -5.80 1.42 -2.29
N GLU A 20 -6.88 1.73 -3.03
CA GLU A 20 -6.98 2.55 -4.26
C GLU A 20 -5.83 3.52 -4.51
N PHE A 21 -5.94 4.83 -4.27
CA PHE A 21 -7.02 5.70 -3.81
C PHE A 21 -7.59 6.56 -4.96
N SER A 22 -7.16 6.33 -6.19
CA SER A 22 -7.60 7.03 -7.41
C SER A 22 -8.82 6.35 -8.05
N SER A 23 -9.55 7.11 -8.87
CA SER A 23 -10.62 6.61 -9.76
C SER A 23 -10.36 6.90 -11.24
N GLY A 24 -9.24 7.56 -11.57
CA GLY A 24 -8.94 8.01 -12.93
C GLY A 24 -8.26 6.93 -13.78
N ASP A 25 -8.65 6.84 -15.04
CA ASP A 25 -7.95 6.01 -16.02
C ASP A 25 -6.49 6.49 -16.20
N TYR A 26 -5.56 5.56 -16.32
CA TYR A 26 -4.12 5.83 -16.53
C TYR A 26 -3.42 6.62 -15.40
N GLN A 27 -3.95 6.56 -14.18
CA GLN A 27 -3.29 7.07 -12.96
C GLN A 27 -3.47 6.07 -11.81
N PHE A 28 -2.57 6.14 -10.83
CA PHE A 28 -2.56 5.35 -9.60
C PHE A 28 -2.27 6.28 -8.41
N ASP A 29 -2.81 5.95 -7.24
CA ASP A 29 -2.51 6.67 -5.99
C ASP A 29 -2.58 5.71 -4.80
N THR A 30 -1.73 4.69 -4.77
CA THR A 30 -1.98 3.47 -3.98
C THR A 30 -1.11 3.31 -2.75
N THR A 31 -1.68 2.77 -1.68
CA THR A 31 -0.95 2.29 -0.51
C THR A 31 -0.90 0.77 -0.56
N VAL A 32 0.31 0.19 -0.59
CA VAL A 32 0.54 -1.26 -0.65
C VAL A 32 1.16 -1.75 0.64
N VAL A 33 0.72 -2.91 1.13
CA VAL A 33 1.29 -3.59 2.28
C VAL A 33 1.97 -4.89 1.84
N TRP A 34 3.20 -5.09 2.29
CA TRP A 34 3.99 -6.30 2.09
C TRP A 34 4.35 -6.97 3.42
N GLN A 35 4.61 -8.27 3.37
CA GLN A 35 5.24 -9.02 4.45
C GLN A 35 6.56 -9.60 3.99
N ASP A 36 7.59 -9.45 4.81
CA ASP A 36 8.88 -10.10 4.67
C ASP A 36 8.78 -11.61 4.94
N THR A 37 9.23 -12.42 3.98
CA THR A 37 8.99 -13.87 3.98
C THR A 37 9.88 -14.64 4.95
N GLU A 38 10.96 -14.03 5.46
CA GLU A 38 11.90 -14.68 6.39
C GLU A 38 11.61 -14.31 7.85
N THR A 39 11.28 -13.04 8.10
CA THR A 39 11.10 -12.47 9.44
C THR A 39 9.63 -12.32 9.85
N GLY A 40 8.71 -12.38 8.89
CA GLY A 40 7.29 -12.10 9.11
C GLY A 40 6.98 -10.62 9.35
N ALA A 41 7.97 -9.72 9.32
CA ALA A 41 7.75 -8.29 9.51
C ALA A 41 6.89 -7.70 8.38
N VAL A 42 6.02 -6.74 8.73
CA VAL A 42 5.07 -6.13 7.78
C VAL A 42 5.47 -4.69 7.51
N TYR A 43 5.38 -4.28 6.25
CA TYR A 43 5.81 -3.00 5.72
C TYR A 43 4.75 -2.40 4.81
N PHE A 44 4.74 -1.08 4.64
CA PHE A 44 3.90 -0.39 3.68
C PHE A 44 4.68 0.73 2.96
N ALA A 45 4.17 1.14 1.80
CA ALA A 45 4.54 2.40 1.16
C ALA A 45 3.37 2.90 0.31
N ASP A 46 3.42 4.19 -0.03
CA ASP A 46 2.54 4.79 -1.03
C ASP A 46 3.32 5.08 -2.31
N ASP A 47 2.65 5.03 -3.45
CA ASP A 47 3.14 5.71 -4.66
C ASP A 47 1.95 6.25 -5.46
N ALA A 48 2.16 7.40 -6.11
CA ALA A 48 1.11 8.11 -6.83
C ALA A 48 1.65 8.75 -8.11
N GLY A 49 0.92 8.60 -9.22
CA GLY A 49 1.35 9.12 -10.51
C GLY A 49 0.44 8.76 -11.67
N CYS A 50 0.83 9.24 -12.85
CA CYS A 50 0.27 8.77 -14.12
C CYS A 50 1.01 7.50 -14.56
N SER A 51 0.37 6.66 -15.37
CA SER A 51 0.75 5.29 -15.76
C SER A 51 2.16 5.06 -16.36
N CYS A 52 2.96 6.11 -16.54
CA CYS A 52 4.39 6.07 -16.82
C CYS A 52 5.05 7.18 -15.98
N PRO A 53 5.89 6.88 -14.97
CA PRO A 53 6.48 5.58 -14.61
C PRO A 53 5.47 4.52 -14.12
N SER A 54 5.92 3.27 -13.97
CA SER A 54 5.11 2.25 -13.31
C SER A 54 5.02 2.51 -11.79
N PRO A 55 3.97 2.04 -11.09
CA PRO A 55 3.90 2.12 -9.64
C PRO A 55 5.14 1.52 -8.99
N PHE A 56 5.73 2.22 -8.03
CA PHE A 56 6.92 1.85 -7.26
C PHE A 56 8.18 1.56 -8.09
N GLU A 57 8.27 2.02 -9.34
CA GLU A 57 9.38 1.72 -10.27
C GLU A 57 10.77 2.09 -9.73
N PHE A 58 10.84 3.12 -8.88
CA PHE A 58 12.09 3.62 -8.29
C PHE A 58 12.25 3.29 -6.80
N MET A 59 11.35 2.50 -6.21
CA MET A 59 11.40 2.13 -4.79
C MET A 59 11.98 0.72 -4.57
N GLY A 60 12.64 0.55 -3.43
CA GLY A 60 13.11 -0.74 -2.96
C GLY A 60 12.94 -0.91 -1.45
N ARG A 61 13.62 -1.91 -0.89
CA ARG A 61 13.48 -2.34 0.51
C ARG A 61 13.92 -1.29 1.55
N ALA A 62 14.59 -0.21 1.12
CA ALA A 62 15.00 0.91 1.97
C ALA A 62 13.96 2.04 2.03
N ASP A 63 13.00 2.05 1.10
CA ASP A 63 12.02 3.12 0.90
C ASP A 63 10.65 2.76 1.49
N ILE A 64 10.45 1.50 1.91
CA ILE A 64 9.24 1.01 2.56
C ILE A 64 9.29 1.18 4.09
N THR A 65 8.16 1.60 4.68
CA THR A 65 8.04 1.86 6.13
C THR A 65 7.59 0.61 6.87
N ARG A 66 8.29 0.25 7.95
CA ARG A 66 7.93 -0.89 8.81
C ARG A 66 6.75 -0.55 9.71
N ILE A 67 5.74 -1.43 9.74
CA ILE A 67 4.60 -1.31 10.66
C ILE A 67 5.03 -1.86 12.02
N GLU A 68 5.36 -0.99 12.97
CA GLU A 68 5.70 -1.39 14.36
C GLU A 68 4.44 -1.68 15.18
N ARG A 69 3.35 -0.95 14.95
CA ARG A 69 2.01 -1.15 15.56
C ARG A 69 0.94 -1.05 14.47
N MET A 70 -0.15 -1.80 14.59
CA MET A 70 -1.25 -1.70 13.62
C MET A 70 -1.87 -0.29 13.56
N GLN A 71 -1.80 0.46 14.66
CA GLN A 71 -2.23 1.86 14.70
C GLN A 71 -1.46 2.74 13.71
N ASP A 72 -0.18 2.43 13.45
CA ASP A 72 0.65 3.22 12.52
C ASP A 72 0.09 3.15 11.09
N LEU A 73 -0.44 1.99 10.68
CA LEU A 73 -1.13 1.81 9.39
C LEU A 73 -2.54 2.44 9.39
N ILE A 74 -3.27 2.35 10.51
CA ILE A 74 -4.61 2.94 10.64
C ILE A 74 -4.54 4.46 10.52
N ASP A 75 -3.64 5.10 11.28
CA ASP A 75 -3.45 6.55 11.28
C ASP A 75 -3.06 7.04 9.88
N HIS A 76 -2.17 6.31 9.19
CA HIS A 76 -1.76 6.57 7.81
C HIS A 76 -2.92 6.50 6.81
N LEU A 77 -3.71 5.41 6.84
CA LEU A 77 -4.85 5.25 5.93
C LEU A 77 -5.95 6.29 6.19
N GLU A 78 -6.17 6.72 7.45
CA GLU A 78 -7.09 7.82 7.76
C GLU A 78 -6.60 9.19 7.24
N GLU A 79 -5.29 9.40 7.14
CA GLU A 79 -4.69 10.58 6.50
C GLU A 79 -4.83 10.52 4.97
N ARG A 80 -4.40 9.42 4.34
CA ARG A 80 -4.55 9.16 2.89
C ARG A 80 -6.01 9.32 2.44
N LYS A 81 -6.96 8.77 3.21
CA LYS A 81 -8.39 8.98 3.00
C LYS A 81 -8.74 10.46 2.94
N ARG A 82 -8.35 11.25 3.95
CA ARG A 82 -8.64 12.69 4.06
C ARG A 82 -8.19 13.49 2.82
N GLU A 83 -7.08 13.08 2.21
CA GLU A 83 -6.59 13.68 0.97
C GLU A 83 -7.43 13.24 -0.25
N SER A 84 -7.72 11.93 -0.37
CA SER A 84 -8.54 11.38 -1.47
C SER A 84 -9.98 11.89 -1.52
N TYR A 85 -10.57 12.27 -0.38
CA TYR A 85 -11.90 12.90 -0.29
C TYR A 85 -12.03 14.20 -1.10
N TYR A 86 -10.91 14.80 -1.52
CA TYR A 86 -10.90 15.99 -2.39
C TYR A 86 -11.14 15.68 -3.88
N TYR A 87 -11.02 14.41 -4.30
CA TYR A 87 -10.98 13.98 -5.71
C TYR A 87 -12.14 13.06 -6.15
N GLU A 88 -13.29 13.15 -5.48
CA GLU A 88 -14.58 12.55 -5.91
C GLU A 88 -14.63 11.01 -6.08
N ARG A 89 -13.66 10.23 -5.57
CA ARG A 89 -13.80 8.76 -5.46
C ARG A 89 -14.87 8.39 -4.42
N ASP A 90 -15.59 7.30 -4.64
CA ASP A 90 -16.57 6.80 -3.67
C ASP A 90 -15.90 6.47 -2.34
N SER A 91 -16.26 7.24 -1.32
CA SER A 91 -15.73 7.13 0.02
C SER A 91 -16.01 5.77 0.66
N ALA A 92 -17.17 5.17 0.37
CA ALA A 92 -17.53 3.86 0.90
C ALA A 92 -16.63 2.76 0.32
N GLY A 93 -16.25 2.86 -0.95
CA GLY A 93 -15.24 2.01 -1.59
C GLY A 93 -13.86 2.14 -0.94
N ILE A 94 -13.38 3.37 -0.74
CA ILE A 94 -12.08 3.61 -0.08
C ILE A 94 -12.08 3.08 1.37
N ASP A 95 -13.14 3.35 2.14
CA ASP A 95 -13.26 2.86 3.52
C ASP A 95 -13.24 1.32 3.61
N ALA A 96 -13.89 0.64 2.65
CA ALA A 96 -13.89 -0.82 2.57
C ALA A 96 -12.49 -1.38 2.23
N GLU A 97 -11.82 -0.83 1.22
CA GLU A 97 -10.45 -1.22 0.84
C GLU A 97 -9.46 -1.02 2.00
N CYS A 98 -9.53 0.13 2.69
CA CYS A 98 -8.70 0.40 3.87
C CYS A 98 -8.98 -0.61 4.99
N ALA A 99 -10.25 -0.94 5.26
CA ALA A 99 -10.63 -1.90 6.30
C ALA A 99 -10.12 -3.32 5.98
N ASP A 100 -10.27 -3.77 4.74
CA ASP A 100 -9.76 -5.08 4.30
C ASP A 100 -8.22 -5.14 4.35
N LEU A 101 -7.54 -4.05 3.97
CA LEU A 101 -6.08 -3.93 4.08
C LEU A 101 -5.59 -4.01 5.53
N ILE A 102 -6.26 -3.32 6.46
CA ILE A 102 -5.97 -3.39 7.90
C ILE A 102 -6.17 -4.81 8.43
N LEU A 103 -7.25 -5.49 8.03
CA LEU A 103 -7.55 -6.87 8.43
C LEU A 103 -6.52 -7.87 7.86
N ALA A 104 -6.08 -7.68 6.62
CA ALA A 104 -5.05 -8.50 5.98
C ALA A 104 -3.69 -8.32 6.66
N ALA A 105 -3.28 -7.07 6.88
CA ALA A 105 -2.04 -6.72 7.57
C ALA A 105 -2.02 -7.23 9.03
N GLY A 106 -3.13 -7.11 9.75
CA GLY A 106 -3.28 -7.66 11.11
C GLY A 106 -3.11 -9.18 11.16
N LYS A 107 -3.72 -9.91 10.21
CA LYS A 107 -3.54 -11.38 10.07
C LYS A 107 -2.10 -11.75 9.68
N ALA A 108 -1.45 -10.97 8.82
CA ALA A 108 -0.07 -11.23 8.42
C ALA A 108 0.90 -11.08 9.60
N LYS A 109 0.65 -10.12 10.50
CA LYS A 109 1.50 -9.82 11.67
C LYS A 109 1.27 -10.74 12.89
N SER A 110 0.29 -11.65 12.84
CA SER A 110 -0.13 -12.52 13.95
C SER A 110 0.67 -13.82 14.05
#